data_AF-A0AA38LPY3-F1
#
_entry.id   AF-A0AA38LPY3-F1
#
_cell.length_a   1.000
_cell.length_b   1.000
_cell.length_c   1.000
_cell.angle_alpha   90.00
_cell.angle_beta   90.00
_cell.angle_gamma   90.00
#
_symmetry.space_group_name_H-M   'P 1'
#
loop_
_entity.id
_entity.type
_entity.pdbx_description
1 polymer ?
#
loop_
_entity_poly.entity_id
_entity_poly.type
_entity_poly.pdbx_seq_one_letter_code
_entity_poly.pdbx_strand_id
1 'polypeptide(L)'
;MPKELIFFMQEVLRCCNRRMLLINNRTASEAERENQVTDLLKIIDNIITDNGGLPYSNELFRKARAISRESRNDKEKAYAKQLRQFKDMMEPNQPGLCSELEEKLRIGTQTFQEHFSLSAVARKQTEEVVSTAQQESAKEIRKLEEQFLWSARKQAEEVLSAQQEVAQDIRRLLEELERDRMERENQKRQGRCCTIM
;
A
#
# COMPACT_ATOMS: atom_id res chain seq x y z
N MET A 1 78.95 -21.80 -35.78
CA MET A 1 78.51 -20.51 -35.22
C MET A 1 79.63 -19.51 -35.39
N PRO A 2 79.40 -18.36 -36.04
CA PRO A 2 80.43 -17.32 -36.21
C PRO A 2 80.87 -16.81 -34.82
N LYS A 3 82.17 -16.61 -34.62
CA LYS A 3 82.72 -16.17 -33.33
C LYS A 3 82.20 -14.78 -32.93
N GLU A 4 81.84 -13.94 -33.91
CA GLU A 4 81.29 -12.60 -33.66
C GLU A 4 79.91 -12.65 -32.96
N LEU A 5 79.07 -13.65 -33.28
CA LEU A 5 77.73 -13.76 -32.72
C LEU A 5 77.76 -14.12 -31.22
N ILE A 6 78.67 -15.02 -30.84
CA ILE A 6 78.86 -15.42 -29.44
C ILE A 6 79.33 -14.21 -28.61
N PHE A 7 80.26 -13.43 -29.15
CA PHE A 7 80.76 -12.21 -28.50
C PHE A 7 79.66 -11.17 -28.32
N PHE A 8 78.87 -10.91 -29.36
CA PHE A 8 77.73 -9.98 -29.30
C PHE A 8 76.72 -10.38 -28.22
N MET A 9 76.33 -11.66 -28.14
CA MET A 9 75.39 -12.13 -27.11
C MET A 9 75.94 -11.97 -25.69
N GLN A 10 77.24 -12.23 -25.49
CA GLN A 10 77.88 -12.02 -24.19
C GLN A 10 77.83 -10.56 -23.76
N GLU A 11 78.03 -9.63 -24.71
CA GLU A 11 78.00 -8.19 -24.42
C GLU A 11 76.58 -7.69 -24.12
N VAL A 12 75.56 -8.16 -24.84
CA VAL A 12 74.16 -7.85 -24.53
C VAL A 12 73.79 -8.34 -23.13
N LEU A 13 74.16 -9.58 -22.78
CA LEU A 13 73.91 -10.12 -21.44
C LEU A 13 74.62 -9.29 -20.37
N ARG A 14 75.84 -8.80 -20.64
CA ARG A 14 76.56 -7.90 -19.73
C ARG A 14 75.80 -6.59 -19.51
N CYS A 15 75.33 -5.94 -20.58
CA CYS A 15 74.53 -4.72 -20.51
C CYS A 15 73.19 -4.92 -19.78
N CYS A 16 72.66 -6.14 -19.79
CA CYS A 16 71.45 -6.51 -19.07
C CYS A 16 71.71 -7.01 -17.63
N ASN A 17 72.91 -6.82 -17.07
CA ASN A 17 73.29 -7.36 -15.74
C ASN A 17 73.09 -8.88 -15.62
N ARG A 18 73.31 -9.61 -16.71
CA ARG A 18 73.10 -11.06 -16.83
C ARG A 18 71.69 -11.53 -16.47
N ARG A 19 70.70 -10.62 -16.46
CA ARG A 19 69.29 -10.97 -16.31
C ARG A 19 68.83 -11.69 -17.57
N MET A 20 68.56 -12.99 -17.46
CA MET A 20 68.10 -13.82 -18.57
C MET A 20 67.11 -14.87 -18.07
N LEU A 21 66.17 -15.25 -18.93
CA LEU A 21 65.18 -16.29 -18.66
C LEU A 21 64.96 -17.11 -19.93
N LEU A 22 64.89 -18.44 -19.78
CA LEU A 22 64.51 -19.36 -20.86
C LEU A 22 63.02 -19.67 -20.72
N ILE A 23 62.25 -19.44 -21.79
CA ILE A 23 60.79 -19.65 -21.79
C ILE A 23 60.43 -20.64 -22.91
N ASN A 24 59.64 -21.66 -22.57
CA ASN A 24 59.08 -22.62 -23.51
C ASN A 24 57.64 -22.24 -23.87
N ASN A 25 57.47 -21.46 -24.94
CA ASN A 25 56.15 -21.01 -25.41
C ASN A 25 55.24 -22.14 -25.96
N ARG A 26 55.70 -23.39 -25.98
CA ARG A 26 54.95 -24.55 -26.49
C ARG A 26 54.61 -25.56 -25.40
N THR A 27 54.89 -25.27 -24.13
CA THR A 27 54.57 -26.22 -23.05
C THR A 27 53.06 -26.39 -22.92
N ALA A 28 52.62 -27.65 -22.86
CA ALA A 28 51.24 -28.01 -22.51
C ALA A 28 51.06 -28.16 -20.99
N SER A 29 52.17 -28.19 -20.23
CA SER A 29 52.15 -28.32 -18.77
C SER A 29 51.81 -26.99 -18.12
N GLU A 30 50.70 -26.96 -17.38
CA GLU A 30 50.31 -25.79 -16.59
C GLU A 30 51.33 -25.45 -15.51
N ALA A 31 51.85 -26.46 -14.81
CA ALA A 31 52.88 -26.26 -13.78
C ALA A 31 54.18 -25.69 -14.37
N GLU A 32 54.60 -26.11 -15.57
CA GLU A 32 55.78 -25.54 -16.23
C GLU A 32 55.53 -24.08 -16.62
N ARG A 33 54.33 -23.77 -17.14
CA ARG A 33 53.92 -22.41 -17.49
C ARG A 33 53.90 -21.50 -16.26
N GLU A 34 53.33 -21.94 -15.14
CA GLU A 34 53.28 -21.19 -13.89
C GLU A 34 54.68 -20.92 -13.30
N ASN A 35 55.55 -21.93 -13.34
CA ASN A 35 56.95 -21.77 -12.90
C ASN A 35 57.68 -20.74 -13.77
N GLN A 36 57.51 -20.79 -15.10
CA GLN A 36 58.11 -19.82 -16.02
C GLN A 36 57.61 -18.38 -15.78
N VAL A 37 56.32 -18.21 -15.52
CA VAL A 37 55.75 -16.89 -15.17
C VAL A 37 56.29 -16.40 -13.83
N THR A 38 56.38 -17.29 -12.84
CA THR A 38 56.90 -16.97 -11.52
C THR A 38 58.37 -16.54 -11.59
N ASP A 39 59.20 -17.23 -12.36
CA ASP A 39 60.60 -16.86 -12.55
C ASP A 39 60.76 -15.54 -13.32
N LEU A 40 59.86 -15.24 -14.27
CA LEU A 40 59.80 -13.93 -14.91
C LEU A 40 59.46 -12.81 -13.92
N LEU A 41 58.45 -13.02 -13.06
CA LEU A 41 58.03 -12.03 -12.07
C LEU A 41 59.13 -11.74 -11.05
N LYS A 42 59.87 -12.77 -10.58
CA LYS A 42 61.04 -12.57 -9.71
C LYS A 42 62.09 -11.66 -10.35
N ILE A 43 62.35 -11.82 -11.66
CA ILE A 43 63.28 -10.95 -12.39
C ILE A 43 62.72 -9.51 -12.44
N ILE A 44 61.42 -9.34 -12.70
CA ILE A 44 60.77 -8.02 -12.75
C ILE A 44 60.83 -7.33 -11.37
N ASP A 45 60.54 -8.05 -10.29
CA ASP A 45 60.56 -7.51 -8.94
C ASP A 45 61.96 -7.01 -8.57
N ASN A 46 63.00 -7.79 -8.88
CA ASN A 46 64.38 -7.37 -8.71
C ASN A 46 64.68 -6.07 -9.49
N ILE A 47 64.17 -5.94 -10.72
CA ILE A 47 64.34 -4.73 -11.53
C ILE A 47 63.64 -3.52 -10.90
N ILE A 48 62.44 -3.72 -10.35
CA ILE A 48 61.68 -2.65 -9.69
C ILE A 48 62.44 -2.20 -8.45
N THR A 49 62.94 -3.12 -7.63
CA THR A 49 63.73 -2.83 -6.44
C THR A 49 65.04 -2.12 -6.79
N ASP A 50 65.79 -2.60 -7.79
CA ASP A 50 67.04 -1.99 -8.25
C ASP A 50 66.81 -0.56 -8.79
N ASN A 51 65.64 -0.31 -9.40
CA ASN A 51 65.25 1.01 -9.89
C ASN A 51 64.57 1.90 -8.81
N GLY A 52 64.56 1.48 -7.55
CA GLY A 52 63.96 2.25 -6.44
C GLY A 52 62.44 2.42 -6.57
N GLY A 53 61.76 1.47 -7.21
CA GLY A 53 60.32 1.51 -7.47
C GLY A 53 59.92 2.39 -8.66
N LEU A 54 60.88 3.03 -9.33
CA LEU A 54 60.59 3.94 -10.43
C LEU A 54 60.57 3.19 -11.77
N PRO A 55 59.53 3.36 -12.60
CA PRO A 55 59.53 2.81 -13.94
C PRO A 55 60.53 3.57 -14.82
N TYR A 56 60.92 2.94 -15.92
CA TYR A 56 61.70 3.63 -16.96
C TYR A 56 61.02 4.95 -17.37
N SER A 57 61.81 6.02 -17.40
CA SER A 57 61.35 7.35 -17.77
C SER A 57 62.41 8.07 -18.59
N ASN A 58 61.95 8.79 -19.61
CA ASN A 58 62.75 9.71 -20.41
C ASN A 58 61.99 11.04 -20.57
N GLU A 59 62.56 11.99 -21.31
CA GLU A 59 61.92 13.30 -21.51
C GLU A 59 60.52 13.20 -22.11
N LEU A 60 60.32 12.31 -23.08
CA LEU A 60 59.02 12.14 -23.74
C LEU A 60 57.95 11.66 -22.74
N PHE A 61 58.28 10.66 -21.91
CA PHE A 61 57.37 10.19 -20.86
C PHE A 61 57.07 11.25 -19.82
N ARG A 62 58.04 12.12 -19.47
CA ARG A 62 57.81 13.24 -18.55
C ARG A 62 56.87 14.28 -19.14
N LYS A 63 57.08 14.66 -20.41
CA LYS A 63 56.21 15.60 -21.14
C LYS A 63 54.78 15.07 -21.28
N ALA A 64 54.61 13.81 -21.67
CA ALA A 64 53.28 13.19 -21.79
C ALA A 64 52.52 13.18 -20.45
N ARG A 65 53.21 12.88 -19.34
CA ARG A 65 52.62 12.95 -17.99
C ARG A 65 52.25 14.37 -17.58
N ALA A 66 53.05 15.38 -17.91
CA ALA A 66 52.75 16.78 -17.61
C ALA A 66 51.46 17.24 -18.33
N ILE A 67 51.37 17.01 -19.64
CA ILE A 67 50.18 17.35 -20.45
C ILE A 67 48.92 16.64 -19.92
N SER A 68 49.05 15.37 -19.53
CA SER A 68 47.92 14.60 -18.97
C SER A 68 47.46 15.15 -17.61
N ARG A 69 48.38 15.68 -16.79
CA ARG A 69 48.05 16.31 -15.50
C ARG A 69 47.40 17.67 -15.69
N GLU A 70 47.91 18.48 -16.61
CA GLU A 70 47.36 19.80 -16.93
C GLU A 70 45.91 19.68 -17.44
N SER A 71 45.68 18.81 -18.42
CA SER A 71 44.33 18.57 -18.97
C SER A 71 43.32 18.05 -17.93
N ARG A 72 43.77 17.27 -16.93
CA ARG A 72 42.92 16.84 -15.82
C ARG A 72 42.58 18.00 -14.88
N ASN A 73 43.57 18.80 -14.51
CA ASN A 73 43.38 19.96 -13.64
C ASN A 73 42.45 21.01 -14.27
N ASP A 74 42.54 21.21 -15.59
CA ASP A 74 41.69 22.17 -16.30
C ASP A 74 40.22 21.74 -16.30
N LYS A 75 39.96 20.44 -16.47
CA LYS A 75 38.60 19.87 -16.37
C LYS A 75 38.03 20.00 -14.96
N GLU A 76 38.83 19.68 -13.94
CA GLU A 76 38.41 19.81 -12.53
C GLU A 76 38.10 21.27 -12.17
N LYS A 77 38.93 22.22 -12.62
CA LYS A 77 38.67 23.66 -12.44
C LYS A 77 37.43 24.12 -13.18
N ALA A 78 37.20 23.65 -14.41
CA ALA A 78 36.01 23.99 -15.18
C ALA A 78 34.73 23.50 -14.48
N TYR A 79 34.73 22.26 -13.99
CA TYR A 79 33.60 21.69 -13.24
C TYR A 79 33.34 22.44 -11.93
N ALA A 80 34.40 22.76 -11.17
CA ALA A 80 34.28 23.56 -9.95
C ALA A 80 33.71 24.96 -10.22
N LYS A 81 34.07 25.58 -11.35
CA LYS A 81 33.50 26.87 -11.76
C LYS A 81 32.00 26.75 -12.09
N GLN A 82 31.59 25.72 -12.83
CA GLN A 82 30.18 25.48 -13.14
C GLN A 82 29.35 25.25 -11.87
N LEU A 83 29.88 24.48 -10.91
CA LEU A 83 29.18 24.21 -9.65
C LEU A 83 29.01 25.48 -8.82
N ARG A 84 30.02 26.35 -8.77
CA ARG A 84 29.91 27.67 -8.12
C ARG A 84 28.86 28.54 -8.79
N GLN A 85 28.88 28.64 -10.12
CA GLN A 85 27.88 29.42 -10.87
C GLN A 85 26.46 28.91 -10.62
N PHE A 86 26.25 27.60 -10.60
CA PHE A 86 24.96 27.02 -10.28
C PHE A 86 24.51 27.34 -8.85
N LYS A 87 25.42 27.27 -7.88
CA LYS A 87 25.15 27.64 -6.49
C LYS A 87 24.76 29.12 -6.35
N ASP A 88 25.49 30.01 -7.00
CA ASP A 88 25.26 31.45 -6.96
C ASP A 88 23.92 31.84 -7.62
N MET A 89 23.44 31.07 -8.62
CA MET A 89 22.09 31.24 -9.16
C MET A 89 20.98 30.76 -8.22
N MET A 90 21.27 29.78 -7.36
CA MET A 90 20.27 29.15 -6.48
C MET A 90 20.13 29.85 -5.12
N GLU A 91 21.21 30.40 -4.57
CA GLU A 91 21.20 31.13 -3.28
C GLU A 91 20.24 32.34 -3.22
N PRO A 92 20.15 33.24 -4.22
CA PRO A 92 19.30 34.42 -4.11
C PRO A 92 17.79 34.12 -4.11
N ASN A 93 17.36 32.90 -4.50
CA ASN A 93 15.94 32.52 -4.58
C ASN A 93 15.43 31.66 -3.41
N GLN A 94 16.29 31.20 -2.49
CA GLN A 94 15.83 30.39 -1.35
C GLN A 94 14.96 31.16 -0.32
N PRO A 95 15.26 32.42 0.05
CA PRO A 95 14.52 33.08 1.14
C PRO A 95 13.06 33.39 0.77
N GLY A 96 12.82 33.81 -0.48
CA GLY A 96 11.48 34.19 -0.95
C GLY A 96 10.53 33.01 -1.10
N LEU A 97 11.03 31.88 -1.63
CA LEU A 97 10.23 30.69 -1.85
C LEU A 97 9.84 30.01 -0.53
N CYS A 98 10.75 29.97 0.45
CA CYS A 98 10.44 29.44 1.79
C CYS A 98 9.40 30.31 2.50
N SER A 99 9.54 31.64 2.45
CA SER A 99 8.60 32.58 3.09
C SER A 99 7.19 32.48 2.50
N GLU A 100 7.05 32.40 1.16
CA GLU A 100 5.72 32.28 0.53
C GLU A 100 5.05 30.93 0.82
N LEU A 101 5.82 29.85 0.87
CA LEU A 101 5.31 28.52 1.24
C LEU A 101 4.85 28.46 2.69
N GLU A 102 5.64 29.01 3.61
CA GLU A 102 5.30 29.10 5.04
C GLU A 102 4.02 29.91 5.24
N GLU A 103 3.87 31.05 4.56
CA GLU A 103 2.68 31.89 4.68
C GLU A 103 1.42 31.20 4.11
N LYS A 104 1.53 30.51 2.96
CA LYS A 104 0.40 29.73 2.42
C LYS A 104 -0.01 28.58 3.33
N LEU A 105 0.94 27.87 3.93
CA LEU A 105 0.65 26.82 4.91
C LEU A 105 -0.03 27.38 6.16
N ARG A 106 0.42 28.54 6.64
CA ARG A 106 -0.17 29.25 7.79
C ARG A 106 -1.63 29.64 7.51
N ILE A 107 -1.89 30.29 6.37
CA ILE A 107 -3.24 30.68 5.95
C ILE A 107 -4.14 29.45 5.78
N GLY A 108 -3.65 28.39 5.14
CA GLY A 108 -4.39 27.14 4.95
C GLY A 108 -4.78 26.48 6.28
N THR A 109 -3.87 26.48 7.26
CA THR A 109 -4.13 25.92 8.59
C THR A 109 -5.18 26.73 9.35
N GLN A 110 -5.09 28.07 9.30
CA GLN A 110 -6.03 28.95 10.00
C GLN A 110 -7.45 28.83 9.42
N THR A 111 -7.58 28.89 8.09
CA THR A 111 -8.88 28.75 7.42
C THR A 111 -9.53 27.39 7.69
N PHE A 112 -8.74 26.32 7.74
CA PHE A 112 -9.22 25.00 8.10
C PHE A 112 -9.73 24.93 9.55
N GLN A 113 -8.99 25.50 10.50
CA GLN A 113 -9.41 25.56 11.91
C GLN A 113 -10.72 26.35 12.09
N GLU A 114 -10.84 27.51 11.44
CA GLU A 114 -12.05 28.33 11.45
C GLU A 114 -13.25 27.54 10.90
N HIS A 115 -13.10 26.90 9.73
CA HIS A 115 -14.14 26.06 9.14
C HIS A 115 -14.54 24.88 10.05
N PHE A 116 -13.58 24.26 10.73
CA PHE A 116 -13.87 23.16 11.65
C PHE A 116 -14.69 23.61 12.86
N SER A 117 -14.34 24.76 13.45
CA SER A 117 -15.07 25.33 14.59
C SER A 117 -16.52 25.69 14.24
N LEU A 118 -16.74 26.33 13.08
CA LEU A 118 -18.07 26.67 12.59
C LEU A 118 -18.91 25.42 12.29
N SER A 119 -18.30 24.43 11.62
CA SER A 119 -18.97 23.17 11.29
C SER A 119 -19.34 22.36 12.53
N ALA A 120 -18.48 22.34 13.56
CA ALA A 120 -18.76 21.65 14.82
C ALA A 120 -19.97 22.25 15.56
N VAL A 121 -20.09 23.58 15.59
CA VAL A 121 -21.24 24.26 16.21
C VAL A 121 -22.53 23.97 15.43
N ALA A 122 -22.50 24.08 14.10
CA ALA A 122 -23.67 23.81 13.26
C ALA A 122 -24.14 22.35 13.36
N ARG A 123 -23.21 21.39 13.45
CA ARG A 123 -23.53 19.97 13.68
C ARG A 123 -24.23 19.76 15.01
N LYS A 124 -23.69 20.32 16.09
CA LYS A 124 -24.28 20.18 17.43
C LYS A 124 -25.70 20.76 17.48
N GLN A 125 -25.93 21.93 16.88
CA GLN A 125 -27.25 22.53 16.79
C GLN A 125 -28.24 21.65 15.99
N THR A 126 -27.77 21.09 14.87
CA THR A 126 -28.60 20.20 14.04
C THR A 126 -28.92 18.88 14.77
N GLU A 127 -27.94 18.30 15.46
CA GLU A 127 -28.13 17.09 16.28
C GLU A 127 -29.14 17.32 17.41
N GLU A 128 -29.09 18.49 18.06
CA GLU A 128 -30.04 18.85 19.11
C GLU A 128 -31.47 18.99 18.55
N VAL A 129 -31.63 19.69 17.42
CA VAL A 129 -32.94 19.83 16.74
C VAL A 129 -33.49 18.49 16.25
N VAL A 130 -32.63 17.63 15.69
CA VAL A 130 -33.05 16.29 15.24
C VAL A 130 -33.45 15.43 16.43
N SER A 131 -32.69 15.47 17.52
CA SER A 131 -32.97 14.71 18.75
C SER A 131 -34.31 15.10 19.38
N THR A 132 -34.59 16.40 19.47
CA THR A 132 -35.87 16.89 20.02
C THR A 132 -37.05 16.50 19.13
N ALA A 133 -36.94 16.70 17.81
CA ALA A 133 -37.98 16.31 16.86
C ALA A 133 -38.24 14.79 16.88
N GLN A 134 -37.19 13.96 16.97
CA GLN A 134 -37.32 12.51 17.11
C GLN A 134 -38.03 12.12 18.41
N GLN A 135 -37.71 12.78 19.52
CA GLN A 135 -38.35 12.50 20.80
C GLN A 135 -39.84 12.85 20.78
N GLU A 136 -40.22 13.95 20.13
CA GLU A 136 -41.62 14.35 19.97
C GLU A 136 -42.39 13.39 19.07
N SER A 137 -41.83 13.06 17.90
CA SER A 137 -42.43 12.09 16.99
C SER A 137 -42.60 10.72 17.66
N ALA A 138 -41.61 10.24 18.42
CA ALA A 138 -41.70 8.98 19.16
C ALA A 138 -42.80 9.00 20.23
N LYS A 139 -43.02 10.13 20.91
CA LYS A 139 -44.13 10.27 21.88
C LYS A 139 -45.49 10.20 21.18
N GLU A 140 -45.61 10.82 20.01
CA GLU A 140 -46.85 10.85 19.25
C GLU A 140 -47.18 9.48 18.62
N ILE A 141 -46.16 8.78 18.09
CA ILE A 141 -46.28 7.40 17.63
C ILE A 141 -46.78 6.50 18.76
N ARG A 142 -46.19 6.58 19.96
CA ARG A 142 -46.65 5.79 21.12
C ARG A 142 -48.11 6.04 21.46
N LYS A 143 -48.55 7.32 21.48
CA LYS A 143 -49.95 7.66 21.75
C LYS A 143 -50.90 7.06 20.71
N LEU A 144 -50.53 7.15 19.43
CA LEU A 144 -51.33 6.57 18.34
C LEU A 144 -51.36 5.04 18.45
N GLU A 145 -50.23 4.39 18.72
CA GLU A 145 -50.15 2.94 18.94
C GLU A 145 -51.07 2.49 20.08
N GLU A 146 -51.05 3.19 21.21
CA GLU A 146 -51.94 2.92 22.35
C GLU A 146 -53.42 3.07 21.99
N GLN A 147 -53.78 4.13 21.25
CA GLN A 147 -55.15 4.36 20.78
C GLN A 147 -55.62 3.27 19.80
N PHE A 148 -54.78 2.90 18.84
CA PHE A 148 -55.08 1.84 17.89
C PHE A 148 -55.23 0.49 18.59
N LEU A 149 -54.35 0.14 19.52
CA LEU A 149 -54.43 -1.09 20.30
C LEU A 149 -55.71 -1.14 21.13
N TRP A 150 -56.09 -0.04 21.79
CA TRP A 150 -57.33 0.03 22.56
C TRP A 150 -58.56 -0.16 21.67
N SER A 151 -58.61 0.52 20.53
CA SER A 151 -59.72 0.40 19.58
C SER A 151 -59.83 -1.01 19.00
N ALA A 152 -58.71 -1.61 18.58
CA ALA A 152 -58.66 -2.97 18.04
C ALA A 152 -59.11 -4.00 19.09
N ARG A 153 -58.68 -3.85 20.34
CA ARG A 153 -59.12 -4.71 21.45
C ARG A 153 -60.62 -4.61 21.69
N LYS A 154 -61.16 -3.39 21.73
CA LYS A 154 -62.60 -3.16 21.92
C LYS A 154 -63.42 -3.81 20.80
N GLN A 155 -63.01 -3.63 19.55
CA GLN A 155 -63.67 -4.27 18.40
C GLN A 155 -63.60 -5.80 18.49
N ALA A 156 -62.47 -6.37 18.91
CA ALA A 156 -62.34 -7.81 19.10
C ALA A 156 -63.26 -8.34 20.21
N GLU A 157 -63.39 -7.60 21.32
CA GLU A 157 -64.32 -7.93 22.41
C GLU A 157 -65.78 -7.84 21.96
N GLU A 158 -66.16 -6.82 21.18
CA GLU A 158 -67.50 -6.67 20.59
C GLU A 158 -67.84 -7.82 19.64
N VAL A 159 -66.92 -8.20 18.75
CA VAL A 159 -67.09 -9.35 17.83
C VAL A 159 -67.23 -10.65 18.62
N LEU A 160 -66.43 -10.85 19.67
CA LEU A 160 -66.52 -12.04 20.51
C LEU A 160 -67.87 -12.13 21.22
N SER A 161 -68.38 -11.01 21.73
CA SER A 161 -69.72 -10.95 22.36
C SER A 161 -70.81 -11.30 21.36
N ALA A 162 -70.80 -10.71 20.17
CA ALA A 162 -71.77 -11.02 19.11
C ALA A 162 -71.70 -12.49 18.67
N GLN A 163 -70.49 -13.07 18.58
CA GLN A 163 -70.33 -14.50 18.30
C GLN A 163 -70.90 -15.38 19.41
N GLN A 164 -70.78 -14.99 20.68
CA GLN A 164 -71.38 -15.73 21.79
C GLN A 164 -72.91 -15.70 21.74
N GLU A 165 -73.51 -14.56 21.42
CA GLU A 165 -74.96 -14.43 21.23
C GLU A 165 -75.45 -15.30 20.07
N VAL A 166 -74.83 -15.20 18.90
CA VAL A 166 -75.16 -16.06 17.74
C VAL A 166 -75.00 -17.54 18.10
N ALA A 167 -73.96 -17.92 18.85
CA ALA A 167 -73.78 -19.29 19.30
C ALA A 167 -74.87 -19.74 20.29
N GLN A 168 -75.37 -18.85 21.15
CA GLN A 168 -76.51 -19.13 22.04
C GLN A 168 -77.81 -19.30 21.24
N ASP A 169 -78.05 -18.45 20.25
CA ASP A 169 -79.23 -18.53 19.39
C ASP A 169 -79.23 -19.80 18.54
N ILE A 170 -78.07 -20.17 17.95
CA ILE A 170 -77.91 -21.45 17.24
C ILE A 170 -78.24 -22.62 18.17
N ARG A 171 -77.76 -22.61 19.42
CA ARG A 171 -78.09 -23.66 20.40
C ARG A 171 -79.60 -23.74 20.67
N ARG A 172 -80.28 -22.61 20.89
CA ARG A 172 -81.74 -22.58 21.10
C ARG A 172 -82.51 -23.12 19.90
N LEU A 173 -82.15 -22.72 18.68
CA LEU A 173 -82.79 -23.19 17.46
C LEU A 173 -82.58 -24.68 17.23
N LEU A 174 -81.41 -25.22 17.57
CA LEU A 174 -81.16 -26.68 17.52
C LEU A 174 -82.07 -27.42 18.51
N GLU A 175 -82.22 -26.92 19.73
CA GLU A 175 -83.15 -27.49 20.72
C GLU A 175 -84.62 -27.42 20.25
N GLU A 176 -85.04 -26.32 19.62
CA GLU A 176 -86.37 -26.18 19.01
C GLU A 176 -86.59 -27.16 17.87
N LEU A 177 -85.65 -27.28 16.94
CA LEU A 177 -85.73 -28.23 15.82
C LEU A 177 -85.78 -29.68 16.31
N GLU A 178 -85.05 -30.00 17.38
CA GLU A 178 -85.11 -31.32 18.03
C GLU A 178 -86.48 -31.57 18.65
N ARG A 179 -87.07 -30.60 19.36
CA ARG A 179 -88.45 -30.69 19.88
C ARG A 179 -89.46 -30.92 18.77
N ASP A 180 -89.42 -30.09 17.72
CA ASP A 180 -90.26 -30.20 16.53
C ASP A 180 -90.16 -31.58 15.86
N ARG A 181 -88.92 -32.09 15.73
CA ARG A 181 -88.68 -33.42 15.17
C ARG A 181 -89.31 -34.50 16.05
N MET A 182 -89.14 -34.42 17.36
CA MET A 182 -89.72 -35.37 18.31
C MET A 182 -91.25 -35.32 18.27
N GLU A 183 -91.85 -34.14 18.17
CA GLU A 183 -93.31 -33.97 18.01
C GLU A 183 -93.83 -34.59 16.71
N ARG A 184 -93.17 -34.34 15.57
CA ARG A 184 -93.52 -34.97 14.29
C ARG A 184 -93.36 -36.49 14.32
N GLU A 185 -92.30 -37.00 14.96
CA GLU A 185 -92.13 -38.44 15.15
C GLU A 185 -93.24 -39.03 16.04
N ASN A 186 -93.65 -38.32 17.09
CA ASN A 186 -94.74 -38.74 17.98
C ASN A 186 -96.10 -38.73 17.26
N GLN A 187 -96.39 -37.70 16.46
CA GLN A 187 -97.57 -37.65 15.58
C GLN A 187 -97.57 -38.78 14.55
N LYS A 188 -96.41 -39.12 13.95
CA LYS A 188 -96.27 -40.30 13.06
C LYS A 188 -96.48 -41.63 13.78
N ARG A 189 -96.21 -41.72 15.10
CA ARG A 189 -96.50 -42.91 15.92
C ARG A 189 -97.98 -43.01 16.25
N GLN A 190 -98.63 -41.90 16.61
CA GLN A 190 -100.09 -41.86 16.85
C GLN A 190 -100.90 -42.11 15.57
N GLY A 191 -100.49 -41.54 14.43
CA GLY A 191 -101.15 -41.77 13.13
C GLY A 191 -101.04 -43.22 12.62
N ARG A 192 -99.93 -43.92 12.93
CA ARG A 192 -99.78 -45.36 12.61
C ARG A 192 -100.64 -46.27 13.48
N CYS A 193 -101.09 -45.80 14.65
CA CYS A 193 -102.00 -46.56 15.52
C CYS A 193 -103.44 -46.61 14.95
N CYS A 194 -103.87 -45.58 14.20
CA CYS A 194 -105.23 -45.52 13.63
C CYS A 194 -105.34 -46.09 12.21
N THR A 195 -104.30 -46.70 11.64
CA THR A 195 -104.36 -47.34 10.30
C THR A 195 -104.28 -48.88 10.36
N ILE A 196 -104.26 -49.46 11.57
CA ILE A 196 -104.40 -50.91 11.79
C ILE A 196 -105.56 -51.13 12.78
N MET A 197 -106.79 -50.86 12.34
CA MET A 197 -108.01 -51.52 12.83
C MET A 197 -109.15 -51.26 11.86
#